data_AF-A0A222GD85-F1
#
_entry.id   AF-A0A222GD85-F1
#
_cell.length_a   1.000
_cell.length_b   1.000
_cell.length_c   1.000
_cell.angle_alpha   90.00
_cell.angle_beta   90.00
_cell.angle_gamma   90.00
#
_symmetry.space_group_name_H-M   'P 1'
#
loop_
_entity.id
_entity.type
_entity.pdbx_description
1 polymer ?
#
loop_
_entity_poly.entity_id
_entity_poly.type
_entity_poly.pdbx_seq_one_letter_code
_entity_poly.pdbx_strand_id
1 'polypeptide(L)'
;MCAEAGADVAKFQHFKAQSIVSDTGFKNLGKQSTHQAKWKKSVYEVYQGASINLEWTDELVKTCKEANVQFMTSPYSAELIDHIDPFVSAYKVGSGDINWDLLVSQMAEKGKPMLLASGASSCDDVYNAINALSSYTQDIVLMQCNTNYTASLENFKYIQLNVLKTYANMFPNLILGLSDHTPGHTTVLGAVALGARIIEKHFTDNNDHDGPDHKFAMNPKDWKEMVVRTRELEFALGNGIKKIEENEMQTAVLQRRSLHLTRDIKAGEIIKESDLEILRPSPEGALQPNDFKYAIGKKAQIDLAKGGNLKWMDLR
;
A
#
# COMPACT_ATOMS: atom_id res chain seq x y z
N MET A 1 1.71 16.61 -16.12
CA MET A 1 0.50 15.81 -15.79
C MET A 1 0.71 14.83 -14.66
N CYS A 2 1.41 13.70 -14.83
CA CYS A 2 1.60 12.73 -13.73
C CYS A 2 2.34 13.35 -12.52
N ALA A 3 3.39 14.13 -12.78
CA ALA A 3 4.12 14.90 -11.77
C ALA A 3 3.19 15.84 -10.97
N GLU A 4 2.36 16.62 -11.66
CA GLU A 4 1.39 17.55 -11.05
C GLU A 4 0.30 16.82 -10.25
N ALA A 5 0.00 15.57 -10.62
CA ALA A 5 -0.90 14.69 -9.88
C ALA A 5 -0.23 14.05 -8.65
N GLY A 6 1.07 14.24 -8.44
CA GLY A 6 1.84 13.72 -7.31
C GLY A 6 2.47 12.36 -7.53
N ALA A 7 2.73 11.95 -8.78
CA ALA A 7 3.54 10.77 -9.06
C ALA A 7 5.02 11.02 -8.71
N ASP A 8 5.68 10.03 -8.10
CA ASP A 8 7.13 10.08 -7.84
C ASP A 8 7.96 9.65 -9.07
N VAL A 9 7.40 8.76 -9.89
CA VAL A 9 8.07 8.11 -11.02
C VAL A 9 7.15 8.08 -12.23
N ALA A 10 7.69 8.41 -13.40
CA ALA A 10 7.07 8.13 -14.69
C ALA A 10 7.75 6.90 -15.30
N LYS A 11 7.01 5.79 -15.40
CA LYS A 11 7.52 4.54 -15.97
C LYS A 11 7.04 4.31 -17.40
N PHE A 12 7.98 3.99 -18.28
CA PHE A 12 7.74 3.58 -19.66
C PHE A 12 8.00 2.07 -19.85
N GLN A 13 7.76 1.59 -21.07
CA GLN A 13 8.11 0.23 -21.48
C GLN A 13 9.04 0.32 -22.69
N HIS A 14 10.26 -0.18 -22.57
CA HIS A 14 11.19 -0.26 -23.68
C HIS A 14 11.12 -1.67 -24.25
N PHE A 15 10.45 -1.80 -25.39
CA PHE A 15 10.35 -3.04 -26.15
C PHE A 15 10.18 -2.77 -27.64
N LYS A 16 10.51 -3.78 -28.44
CA LYS A 16 10.08 -3.89 -29.84
C LYS A 16 9.14 -5.09 -29.93
N ALA A 17 8.06 -5.02 -30.70
CA ALA A 17 7.09 -6.12 -30.79
C ALA A 17 7.76 -7.48 -31.08
N GLN A 18 8.72 -7.50 -32.01
CA GLN A 18 9.50 -8.68 -32.36
C GLN A 18 10.34 -9.28 -31.21
N SER A 19 10.63 -8.51 -30.16
CA SER A 19 11.40 -9.00 -29.01
C SER A 19 10.53 -9.68 -27.95
N ILE A 20 9.20 -9.51 -27.99
CA ILE A 20 8.29 -10.03 -26.96
C ILE A 20 7.06 -10.77 -27.47
N VAL A 21 6.68 -10.59 -28.73
CA VAL A 21 5.47 -11.20 -29.31
C VAL A 21 5.84 -12.03 -30.52
N SER A 22 5.58 -13.34 -30.42
CA SER A 22 5.62 -14.25 -31.58
C SER A 22 4.27 -14.27 -32.29
N ASP A 23 4.17 -13.62 -33.45
CA ASP A 23 2.94 -13.59 -34.25
C ASP A 23 2.47 -15.01 -34.63
N THR A 24 3.41 -15.87 -35.07
CA THR A 24 3.14 -17.28 -35.35
C THR A 24 2.68 -18.04 -34.11
N GLY A 25 3.32 -17.82 -32.96
CA GLY A 25 2.94 -18.44 -31.69
C GLY A 25 1.49 -18.12 -31.31
N PHE A 26 1.11 -16.84 -31.37
CA PHE A 26 -0.26 -16.41 -31.08
C PHE A 26 -1.28 -16.95 -32.08
N LYS A 27 -0.96 -16.98 -33.38
CA LYS A 27 -1.86 -17.55 -34.41
C LYS A 27 -2.10 -19.04 -34.20
N ASN A 28 -1.08 -19.79 -33.76
CA ASN A 28 -1.18 -21.23 -33.54
C ASN A 28 -1.99 -21.64 -32.30
N LEU A 29 -2.28 -20.72 -31.37
CA LEU A 29 -3.12 -21.01 -30.20
C LEU A 29 -4.60 -21.23 -30.55
N GLY A 30 -5.02 -20.96 -31.80
CA GLY A 30 -6.33 -21.32 -32.35
C GLY A 30 -7.54 -20.55 -31.78
N LYS A 31 -7.44 -19.98 -30.58
CA LYS A 31 -8.43 -19.07 -29.97
C LYS A 31 -7.73 -17.82 -29.48
N GLN A 32 -8.15 -16.65 -29.96
CA GLN A 32 -7.82 -15.39 -29.29
C GLN A 32 -8.42 -15.44 -27.88
N SER A 33 -7.61 -15.18 -26.85
CA SER A 33 -8.10 -15.12 -25.47
C SER A 33 -9.17 -14.01 -25.34
N THR A 34 -10.09 -14.17 -24.40
CA THR A 34 -11.37 -13.45 -24.32
C THR A 34 -11.28 -11.92 -24.34
N HIS A 35 -10.18 -11.33 -23.87
CA HIS A 35 -9.98 -9.88 -23.95
C HIS A 35 -9.41 -9.42 -25.31
N GLN A 36 -8.47 -10.18 -25.89
CA GLN A 36 -7.89 -9.87 -27.21
C GLN A 36 -8.86 -10.15 -28.37
N ALA A 37 -9.87 -11.00 -28.15
CA ALA A 37 -10.92 -11.30 -29.14
C ALA A 37 -11.70 -10.07 -29.61
N LYS A 38 -11.66 -8.96 -28.87
CA LYS A 38 -12.29 -7.68 -29.23
C LYS A 38 -11.39 -6.78 -30.08
N TRP A 39 -10.12 -7.14 -30.27
CA TRP A 39 -9.17 -6.32 -31.01
C TRP A 39 -9.35 -6.51 -32.52
N LYS A 40 -9.38 -5.40 -33.25
CA LYS A 40 -9.44 -5.41 -34.73
C LYS A 40 -8.12 -5.81 -35.38
N LYS A 41 -7.01 -5.66 -34.64
CA LYS A 41 -5.63 -5.96 -35.05
C LYS A 41 -5.13 -7.20 -34.33
N SER A 42 -4.15 -7.90 -34.90
CA SER A 42 -3.47 -9.01 -34.22
C SER A 42 -2.72 -8.51 -32.97
N VAL A 43 -2.39 -9.42 -32.05
CA VAL A 43 -1.57 -9.08 -30.87
C VAL A 43 -0.25 -8.45 -31.31
N TYR A 44 0.40 -9.02 -32.32
CA TYR A 44 1.64 -8.48 -32.86
C TYR A 44 1.49 -7.06 -33.39
N GLU A 45 0.44 -6.79 -34.17
CA GLU A 45 0.19 -5.46 -34.74
C GLU A 45 -0.09 -4.39 -33.67
N VAL A 46 -0.79 -4.76 -32.59
CA VAL A 46 -1.01 -3.86 -31.45
C VAL A 46 0.31 -3.53 -30.77
N TYR A 47 1.13 -4.54 -30.46
CA TYR A 47 2.44 -4.34 -29.85
C TYR A 47 3.42 -3.61 -30.79
N GLN A 48 3.29 -3.80 -32.10
CA GLN A 48 4.11 -3.09 -33.09
C GLN A 48 3.80 -1.58 -33.09
N GLY A 49 2.53 -1.21 -32.93
CA GLY A 49 2.12 0.18 -32.76
C GLY A 49 2.52 0.79 -31.42
N ALA A 50 2.69 -0.04 -30.38
CA ALA A 50 3.10 0.38 -29.04
C ALA A 50 4.62 0.27 -28.78
N SER A 51 5.40 -0.20 -29.76
CA SER A 51 6.86 -0.30 -29.63
C SER A 51 7.47 1.09 -29.49
N ILE A 52 8.34 1.27 -28.51
CA ILE A 52 8.96 2.57 -28.26
C ILE A 52 9.95 2.91 -29.39
N ASN A 53 9.99 4.18 -29.80
CA ASN A 53 11.14 4.68 -30.55
C ASN A 53 12.28 4.96 -29.55
N LEU A 54 13.40 4.25 -29.67
CA LEU A 54 14.57 4.41 -28.78
C LEU A 54 15.18 5.82 -28.87
N GLU A 55 14.96 6.53 -29.97
CA GLU A 55 15.40 7.94 -30.10
C GLU A 55 14.63 8.88 -29.14
N TRP A 56 13.52 8.43 -28.56
CA TRP A 56 12.76 9.23 -27.59
C TRP A 56 13.33 9.16 -26.18
N THR A 57 14.23 8.22 -25.87
CA THR A 57 14.70 7.97 -24.50
C THR A 57 15.32 9.23 -23.87
N ASP A 58 16.20 9.93 -24.57
CA ASP A 58 16.82 11.17 -24.07
C ASP A 58 15.78 12.27 -23.77
N GLU A 59 14.81 12.47 -24.67
CA GLU A 59 13.77 13.49 -24.49
C GLU A 59 12.81 13.12 -23.35
N LEU A 60 12.48 11.83 -23.19
CA LEU A 60 11.66 11.35 -22.07
C LEU A 60 12.38 11.55 -20.73
N VAL A 61 13.67 11.22 -20.66
CA VAL A 61 14.50 11.42 -19.45
C VAL A 61 14.57 12.90 -19.10
N LYS A 62 14.87 13.75 -20.09
CA LYS A 62 14.92 15.20 -19.93
C LYS A 62 13.57 15.75 -19.43
N THR A 63 12.47 15.34 -20.04
CA THR A 63 11.12 15.76 -19.65
C THR A 63 10.80 15.35 -18.21
N CYS A 64 11.12 14.12 -17.81
CA CYS A 64 10.92 13.66 -16.44
C CYS A 64 11.71 14.50 -15.44
N LYS A 65 12.98 14.80 -15.77
CA LYS A 65 13.86 15.65 -14.95
C LYS A 65 13.31 17.08 -14.80
N GLU A 66 12.87 17.69 -15.90
CA GLU A 66 12.26 19.03 -15.88
C GLU A 66 10.95 19.06 -15.07
N ALA A 67 10.18 17.96 -15.11
CA ALA A 67 8.96 17.80 -14.33
C ALA A 67 9.18 17.34 -12.87
N ASN A 68 10.45 17.16 -12.45
CA ASN A 68 10.83 16.69 -11.11
C ASN A 68 10.20 15.32 -10.72
N VAL A 69 10.18 14.39 -11.67
CA VAL A 69 9.83 12.97 -11.43
C VAL A 69 10.95 12.08 -11.93
N GLN A 70 11.11 10.90 -11.32
CA GLN A 70 12.13 9.96 -11.80
C GLN A 70 11.66 9.30 -13.10
N PHE A 71 12.57 9.17 -14.06
CA PHE A 71 12.39 8.31 -15.22
C PHE A 71 12.65 6.86 -14.82
N MET A 72 11.76 5.96 -15.22
CA MET A 72 11.96 4.52 -15.10
C MET A 72 11.45 3.81 -16.36
N THR A 73 11.95 2.60 -16.62
CA THR A 73 11.39 1.76 -17.67
C THR A 73 11.53 0.28 -17.32
N SER A 74 10.69 -0.55 -17.95
CA SER A 74 10.91 -1.99 -18.06
C SER A 74 11.59 -2.30 -19.40
N PRO A 75 12.85 -2.78 -19.43
CA PRO A 75 13.45 -3.31 -20.65
C PRO A 75 13.01 -4.76 -20.87
N TYR A 76 12.44 -5.03 -22.04
CA TYR A 76 11.94 -6.37 -22.39
C TYR A 76 12.87 -7.15 -23.35
N SER A 77 14.16 -6.80 -23.36
CA SER A 77 15.19 -7.59 -24.03
C SER A 77 16.56 -7.30 -23.42
N ALA A 78 17.46 -8.29 -23.49
CA ALA A 78 18.83 -8.16 -23.01
C ALA A 78 19.59 -6.98 -23.65
N GLU A 79 19.38 -6.77 -24.96
CA GLU A 79 19.98 -5.67 -25.73
C GLU A 79 19.60 -4.28 -25.19
N LEU A 80 18.43 -4.15 -24.57
CA LEU A 80 17.95 -2.88 -24.03
C LEU A 80 18.50 -2.57 -22.64
N ILE A 81 19.01 -3.56 -21.90
CA ILE A 81 19.52 -3.37 -20.54
C ILE A 81 20.69 -2.38 -20.56
N ASP A 82 21.68 -2.59 -21.42
CA ASP A 82 22.85 -1.71 -21.54
C ASP A 82 22.48 -0.32 -22.05
N HIS A 83 21.51 -0.25 -22.97
CA HIS A 83 21.05 1.02 -23.54
C HIS A 83 20.35 1.90 -22.50
N ILE A 84 19.54 1.31 -21.61
CA ILE A 84 18.76 2.06 -20.63
C ILE A 84 19.46 2.22 -19.28
N ASP A 85 20.51 1.44 -19.01
CA ASP A 85 21.26 1.48 -17.75
C ASP A 85 21.68 2.92 -17.36
N PRO A 86 22.28 3.76 -18.24
CA PRO A 86 22.70 5.10 -17.84
C PRO A 86 21.57 6.01 -17.33
N PHE A 87 20.31 5.69 -17.65
CA PHE A 87 19.16 6.55 -17.40
C PHE A 87 18.29 6.10 -16.21
N VAL A 88 18.33 4.82 -15.84
CA VAL A 88 17.47 4.29 -14.76
C VAL A 88 18.20 4.19 -13.43
N SER A 89 17.47 4.53 -12.36
CA SER A 89 17.94 4.36 -10.96
C SER A 89 17.54 3.02 -10.36
N ALA A 90 16.61 2.31 -10.98
CA ALA A 90 16.13 0.98 -10.60
C ALA A 90 15.55 0.27 -11.83
N TYR A 91 15.56 -1.06 -11.82
CA TYR A 91 14.97 -1.88 -12.88
C TYR A 91 13.59 -2.40 -12.48
N LYS A 92 12.65 -2.40 -13.43
CA LYS A 92 11.33 -3.04 -13.27
C LYS A 92 11.24 -4.28 -14.13
N VAL A 93 11.16 -5.45 -13.48
CA VAL A 93 10.84 -6.72 -14.14
C VAL A 93 9.32 -6.88 -14.22
N GLY A 94 8.80 -7.01 -15.44
CA GLY A 94 7.37 -7.24 -15.68
C GLY A 94 6.95 -8.64 -15.24
N SER A 95 5.66 -8.81 -14.93
CA SER A 95 5.16 -10.12 -14.46
C SER A 95 5.33 -11.24 -15.49
N GLY A 96 5.32 -10.89 -16.78
CA GLY A 96 5.52 -11.86 -17.87
C GLY A 96 6.97 -12.36 -18.00
N ASP A 97 7.93 -11.68 -17.39
CA ASP A 97 9.36 -11.98 -17.50
C ASP A 97 9.93 -12.60 -16.21
N ILE A 98 9.08 -12.88 -15.21
CA ILE A 98 9.49 -13.40 -13.90
C ILE A 98 10.24 -14.74 -13.98
N ASN A 99 9.93 -15.57 -14.99
CA ASN A 99 10.54 -16.87 -15.21
C ASN A 99 11.73 -16.81 -16.19
N TRP A 100 12.20 -15.62 -16.54
CA TRP A 100 13.33 -15.42 -17.44
C TRP A 100 14.60 -15.07 -16.65
N ASP A 101 15.13 -16.07 -15.94
CA ASP A 101 16.27 -15.93 -15.02
C ASP A 101 17.48 -15.21 -15.63
N LEU A 102 17.75 -15.43 -16.91
CA LEU A 102 18.86 -14.76 -17.62
C LEU A 102 18.66 -13.25 -17.69
N LEU A 103 17.48 -12.77 -18.10
CA LEU A 103 17.18 -11.34 -18.20
C LEU A 103 17.21 -10.71 -16.80
N VAL A 104 16.61 -11.38 -15.83
CA VAL A 104 16.55 -10.94 -14.42
C VAL A 104 17.96 -10.80 -13.84
N SER A 105 18.84 -11.78 -14.07
CA SER A 105 20.22 -11.76 -13.61
C SER A 105 21.03 -10.64 -14.28
N GLN A 106 20.88 -10.45 -15.59
CA GLN A 106 21.56 -9.38 -16.33
C GLN A 106 21.19 -7.97 -15.83
N MET A 107 19.93 -7.74 -15.46
CA MET A 107 19.52 -6.49 -14.83
C MET A 107 20.15 -6.34 -13.43
N ALA A 108 20.17 -7.42 -12.65
CA ALA A 108 20.70 -7.40 -11.29
C ALA A 108 22.23 -7.19 -11.24
N GLU A 109 22.97 -7.71 -12.22
CA GLU A 109 24.42 -7.50 -12.37
C GLU A 109 24.81 -6.02 -12.54
N LYS A 110 23.87 -5.14 -12.94
CA LYS A 110 24.08 -3.69 -12.99
C LYS A 110 24.16 -3.03 -11.61
N GLY A 111 23.88 -3.77 -10.53
CA GLY A 111 24.04 -3.31 -9.15
C GLY A 111 23.02 -2.25 -8.75
N LYS A 112 21.82 -2.27 -9.35
CA LYS A 112 20.72 -1.33 -9.06
C LYS A 112 19.54 -2.05 -8.40
N PRO A 113 18.69 -1.33 -7.65
CA PRO A 113 17.48 -1.88 -7.06
C PRO A 113 16.54 -2.53 -8.11
N MET A 114 15.86 -3.60 -7.71
CA MET A 114 15.03 -4.43 -8.57
C MET A 114 13.57 -4.43 -8.10
N LEU A 115 12.64 -4.04 -8.96
CA LEU A 115 11.20 -4.12 -8.71
C LEU A 115 10.61 -5.30 -9.48
N LEU A 116 10.26 -6.37 -8.78
CA LEU A 116 9.74 -7.62 -9.35
C LEU A 116 8.22 -7.70 -9.19
N ALA A 117 7.46 -7.71 -10.29
CA ALA A 117 6.02 -7.97 -10.23
C ALA A 117 5.72 -9.46 -10.39
N SER A 118 4.78 -9.97 -9.60
CA SER A 118 4.49 -11.42 -9.48
C SER A 118 3.14 -11.85 -10.07
N GLY A 119 2.64 -11.12 -11.07
CA GLY A 119 1.35 -11.44 -11.68
C GLY A 119 1.42 -12.67 -12.59
N ALA A 120 0.32 -13.43 -12.67
CA ALA A 120 0.29 -14.69 -13.42
C ALA A 120 1.42 -15.69 -13.04
N SER A 121 1.92 -15.60 -11.81
CA SER A 121 3.00 -16.44 -11.28
C SER A 121 2.51 -17.28 -10.11
N SER A 122 3.07 -18.48 -9.96
CA SER A 122 2.91 -19.29 -8.75
C SER A 122 3.84 -18.81 -7.62
N CYS A 123 3.67 -19.36 -6.42
CA CYS A 123 4.58 -19.09 -5.31
C CYS A 123 6.01 -19.59 -5.62
N ASP A 124 6.13 -20.70 -6.34
CA ASP A 124 7.41 -21.30 -6.72
C ASP A 124 8.14 -20.41 -7.74
N ASP A 125 7.44 -19.85 -8.72
CA ASP A 125 8.02 -18.89 -9.67
C ASP A 125 8.59 -17.67 -8.94
N VAL A 126 7.85 -17.13 -7.97
CA VAL A 126 8.30 -15.99 -7.16
C VAL A 126 9.52 -16.37 -6.32
N TYR A 127 9.49 -17.53 -5.66
CA TYR A 127 10.62 -18.00 -4.86
C TYR A 127 11.89 -18.16 -5.71
N ASN A 128 11.77 -18.77 -6.89
CA ASN A 128 12.90 -18.97 -7.80
C ASN A 128 13.47 -17.63 -8.29
N ALA A 129 12.62 -16.69 -8.71
CA ALA A 129 13.04 -15.37 -9.16
C ALA A 129 13.72 -14.56 -8.04
N ILE A 130 13.19 -14.59 -6.82
CA ILE A 130 13.80 -13.93 -5.66
C ILE A 130 15.13 -14.60 -5.30
N ASN A 131 15.23 -15.93 -5.33
CA ASN A 131 16.48 -16.64 -5.05
C ASN A 131 17.56 -16.33 -6.11
N ALA A 132 17.19 -16.26 -7.38
CA ALA A 132 18.08 -15.82 -8.45
C ALA A 132 18.59 -14.40 -8.20
N LEU A 133 17.69 -13.45 -7.89
CA LEU A 133 18.04 -12.06 -7.60
C LEU A 133 18.90 -11.91 -6.34
N SER A 134 18.62 -12.69 -5.30
CA SER A 134 19.28 -12.59 -3.99
C SER A 134 20.78 -12.91 -4.06
N SER A 135 21.22 -13.60 -5.11
CA SER A 135 22.64 -13.86 -5.39
C SER A 135 23.41 -12.63 -5.89
N TYR A 136 22.69 -11.61 -6.35
CA TYR A 136 23.26 -10.38 -6.91
C TYR A 136 22.96 -9.14 -6.07
N THR A 137 21.76 -9.04 -5.49
CA THR A 137 21.32 -7.85 -4.73
C THR A 137 20.33 -8.21 -3.63
N GLN A 138 20.30 -7.39 -2.58
CA GLN A 138 19.28 -7.43 -1.52
C GLN A 138 18.26 -6.28 -1.67
N ASP A 139 18.50 -5.33 -2.57
CA ASP A 139 17.64 -4.18 -2.83
C ASP A 139 16.48 -4.57 -3.76
N ILE A 140 15.63 -5.49 -3.28
CA ILE A 140 14.51 -6.05 -4.04
C ILE A 140 13.19 -5.54 -3.47
N VAL A 141 12.33 -5.09 -4.37
CA VAL A 141 10.92 -4.81 -4.10
C VAL A 141 10.09 -5.93 -4.72
N LEU A 142 9.38 -6.69 -3.90
CA LEU A 142 8.46 -7.73 -4.36
C LEU A 142 7.04 -7.17 -4.43
N MET A 143 6.47 -7.13 -5.64
CA MET A 143 5.19 -6.50 -5.90
C MET A 143 4.11 -7.54 -6.18
N GLN A 144 3.09 -7.61 -5.30
CA GLN A 144 1.88 -8.36 -5.59
C GLN A 144 1.21 -7.77 -6.85
N CYS A 145 0.72 -8.64 -7.71
CA CYS A 145 0.11 -8.24 -8.97
C CYS A 145 -0.95 -9.26 -9.41
N ASN A 146 -2.06 -8.75 -9.96
CA ASN A 146 -2.98 -9.56 -10.75
C ASN A 146 -2.91 -9.06 -12.21
N THR A 147 -2.40 -9.89 -13.11
CA THR A 147 -2.23 -9.55 -14.53
C THR A 147 -3.55 -9.77 -15.28
N ASN A 148 -4.48 -8.84 -15.09
CA ASN A 148 -5.72 -8.77 -15.86
C ASN A 148 -6.03 -7.32 -16.22
N TYR A 149 -5.99 -7.03 -17.51
CA TYR A 149 -6.09 -5.69 -18.07
C TYR A 149 -7.52 -5.34 -18.50
N THR A 150 -8.51 -5.86 -17.76
CA THR A 150 -9.92 -5.54 -17.99
C THR A 150 -10.34 -4.46 -16.99
N ALA A 151 -11.04 -3.42 -17.45
CA ALA A 151 -11.63 -2.39 -16.56
C ALA A 151 -12.86 -2.92 -15.77
N SER A 152 -12.86 -4.22 -15.43
CA SER A 152 -13.99 -4.90 -14.80
C SER A 152 -13.91 -4.83 -13.29
N LEU A 153 -15.00 -4.43 -12.65
CA LEU A 153 -15.12 -4.48 -11.18
C LEU A 153 -15.07 -5.92 -10.64
N GLU A 154 -15.34 -6.93 -11.47
CA GLU A 154 -15.17 -8.33 -11.05
C GLU A 154 -13.71 -8.68 -10.73
N ASN A 155 -12.73 -7.91 -11.21
CA ASN A 155 -11.32 -8.19 -10.97
C ASN A 155 -10.93 -8.05 -9.50
N PHE A 156 -11.65 -7.24 -8.72
CA PHE A 156 -11.37 -7.04 -7.30
C PHE A 156 -11.34 -8.36 -6.50
N LYS A 157 -12.14 -9.37 -6.89
CA LYS A 157 -12.17 -10.67 -6.21
C LYS A 157 -10.94 -11.54 -6.49
N TYR A 158 -10.09 -11.17 -7.44
CA TYR A 158 -8.90 -11.92 -7.86
C TYR A 158 -7.58 -11.24 -7.47
N ILE A 159 -7.60 -10.05 -6.87
CA ILE A 159 -6.38 -9.29 -6.54
C ILE A 159 -5.56 -9.95 -5.44
N GLN A 160 -6.23 -10.61 -4.49
CA GLN A 160 -5.60 -11.39 -3.42
C GLN A 160 -4.59 -10.58 -2.61
N LEU A 161 -4.96 -9.38 -2.13
CA LEU A 161 -4.05 -8.50 -1.36
C LEU A 161 -3.44 -9.16 -0.11
N ASN A 162 -4.09 -10.17 0.48
CA ASN A 162 -3.51 -10.93 1.59
C ASN A 162 -2.23 -11.70 1.22
N VAL A 163 -1.90 -11.86 -0.06
CA VAL A 163 -0.59 -12.36 -0.52
C VAL A 163 0.54 -11.47 0.00
N LEU A 164 0.32 -10.17 0.21
CA LEU A 164 1.31 -9.29 0.85
C LEU A 164 1.71 -9.77 2.24
N LYS A 165 0.79 -10.35 3.03
CA LYS A 165 1.13 -10.97 4.32
C LYS A 165 1.98 -12.22 4.14
N THR A 166 1.67 -13.04 3.13
CA THR A 166 2.47 -14.22 2.78
C THR A 166 3.89 -13.80 2.39
N TYR A 167 4.03 -12.79 1.53
CA TYR A 167 5.34 -12.26 1.14
C TYR A 167 6.11 -11.65 2.31
N ALA A 168 5.44 -10.91 3.20
CA ALA A 168 6.08 -10.40 4.42
C ALA A 168 6.65 -11.53 5.31
N ASN A 169 5.95 -12.67 5.39
CA ASN A 169 6.41 -13.81 6.17
C ASN A 169 7.55 -14.57 5.48
N MET A 170 7.47 -14.75 4.15
CA MET A 170 8.48 -15.50 3.39
C MET A 170 9.76 -14.70 3.18
N PHE A 171 9.64 -13.40 2.97
CA PHE A 171 10.73 -12.50 2.60
C PHE A 171 10.73 -11.26 3.51
N PRO A 172 10.97 -11.41 4.82
CA PRO A 172 10.77 -10.36 5.83
C PRO A 172 11.66 -9.13 5.64
N ASN A 173 12.75 -9.24 4.88
CA ASN A 173 13.68 -8.15 4.62
C ASN A 173 13.37 -7.39 3.33
N LEU A 174 12.44 -7.87 2.51
CA LEU A 174 12.12 -7.24 1.23
C LEU A 174 11.07 -6.15 1.39
N ILE A 175 11.21 -5.10 0.58
CA ILE A 175 10.18 -4.08 0.46
C ILE A 175 9.03 -4.68 -0.35
N LEU A 176 7.80 -4.53 0.15
CA LEU A 176 6.62 -5.00 -0.57
C LEU A 176 6.01 -3.88 -1.42
N GLY A 177 5.39 -4.26 -2.54
CA GLY A 177 4.67 -3.34 -3.39
C GLY A 177 3.39 -3.93 -3.98
N LEU A 178 2.65 -3.11 -4.71
CA LEU A 178 1.49 -3.51 -5.49
C LEU A 178 1.64 -2.96 -6.92
N SER A 179 1.57 -3.82 -7.92
CA SER A 179 1.36 -3.44 -9.32
C SER A 179 -0.09 -3.73 -9.67
N ASP A 180 -0.89 -2.69 -9.91
CA ASP A 180 -2.35 -2.81 -9.95
C ASP A 180 -2.99 -2.34 -11.25
N HIS A 181 -4.01 -3.09 -11.67
CA HIS A 181 -4.78 -2.87 -12.89
C HIS A 181 -6.28 -2.70 -12.60
N THR A 182 -6.69 -2.60 -11.33
CA THR A 182 -8.07 -2.28 -10.96
C THR A 182 -8.38 -0.79 -11.13
N PRO A 183 -9.63 -0.41 -11.43
CA PRO A 183 -10.03 0.99 -11.44
C PRO A 183 -10.02 1.59 -10.03
N GLY A 184 -9.73 2.90 -9.94
CA GLY A 184 -9.73 3.63 -8.67
C GLY A 184 -8.57 3.24 -7.75
N HIS A 185 -8.71 3.44 -6.44
CA HIS A 185 -7.61 3.31 -5.48
C HIS A 185 -7.91 2.42 -4.26
N THR A 186 -9.02 1.67 -4.25
CA THR A 186 -9.39 0.81 -3.11
C THR A 186 -8.34 -0.26 -2.82
N THR A 187 -7.82 -0.92 -3.85
CA THR A 187 -6.74 -1.92 -3.74
C THR A 187 -5.44 -1.31 -3.25
N VAL A 188 -5.13 -0.09 -3.69
CA VAL A 188 -3.93 0.65 -3.30
C VAL A 188 -3.95 0.95 -1.80
N LEU A 189 -5.07 1.49 -1.30
CA LEU A 189 -5.26 1.74 0.13
C LEU A 189 -5.15 0.44 0.94
N GLY A 190 -5.79 -0.64 0.46
CA GLY A 190 -5.69 -1.95 1.08
C GLY A 190 -4.25 -2.48 1.13
N ALA A 191 -3.49 -2.33 0.04
CA ALA A 191 -2.10 -2.79 -0.02
C ALA A 191 -1.18 -1.99 0.92
N VAL A 192 -1.34 -0.66 0.98
CA VAL A 192 -0.57 0.20 1.90
C VAL A 192 -0.82 -0.19 3.35
N ALA A 193 -2.09 -0.41 3.72
CA ALA A 193 -2.48 -0.90 5.05
C ALA A 193 -1.90 -2.30 5.36
N LEU A 194 -1.62 -3.11 4.33
CA LEU A 194 -1.01 -4.44 4.45
C LEU A 194 0.53 -4.41 4.35
N GLY A 195 1.15 -3.23 4.30
CA GLY A 195 2.61 -3.07 4.35
C GLY A 195 3.28 -2.77 3.01
N ALA A 196 2.54 -2.64 1.90
CA ALA A 196 3.13 -2.20 0.64
C ALA A 196 3.68 -0.76 0.76
N ARG A 197 4.83 -0.50 0.13
CA ARG A 197 5.53 0.80 0.12
C ARG A 197 5.80 1.32 -1.28
N ILE A 198 5.60 0.50 -2.32
CA ILE A 198 5.67 0.91 -3.72
C ILE A 198 4.35 0.56 -4.40
N ILE A 199 3.76 1.53 -5.09
CA ILE A 199 2.51 1.36 -5.83
C ILE A 199 2.76 1.70 -7.29
N GLU A 200 2.38 0.78 -8.19
CA GLU A 200 2.41 0.98 -9.64
C GLU A 200 0.98 0.89 -10.19
N LYS A 201 0.63 1.87 -11.03
CA LYS A 201 -0.62 1.95 -11.78
C LYS A 201 -0.35 2.50 -13.17
N HIS A 202 -1.16 2.08 -14.14
CA HIS A 202 -1.17 2.71 -15.45
C HIS A 202 -1.70 4.15 -15.34
N PHE A 203 -1.14 5.04 -16.14
CA PHE A 203 -1.53 6.45 -16.20
C PHE A 203 -1.97 6.80 -17.62
N THR A 204 -3.00 7.63 -17.74
CA THR A 204 -3.45 8.21 -19.01
C THR A 204 -3.79 9.67 -18.81
N ASP A 205 -3.67 10.50 -19.85
CA ASP A 205 -4.23 11.84 -19.86
C ASP A 205 -5.77 11.80 -20.01
N ASN A 206 -6.27 10.84 -20.79
CA ASN A 206 -7.70 10.61 -21.01
C ASN A 206 -8.04 9.12 -21.14
N ASN A 207 -9.05 8.64 -20.43
CA ASN A 207 -9.53 7.26 -20.51
C ASN A 207 -10.30 6.95 -21.81
N ASP A 208 -10.70 7.98 -22.57
CA ASP A 208 -11.45 7.83 -23.81
C ASP A 208 -10.57 7.53 -25.03
N HIS A 209 -9.25 7.67 -24.91
CA HIS A 209 -8.30 7.35 -25.98
C HIS A 209 -8.39 5.89 -26.44
N ASP A 210 -8.04 5.69 -27.72
CA ASP A 210 -7.90 4.38 -28.31
C ASP A 210 -6.63 3.69 -27.82
N GLY A 211 -6.77 2.46 -27.34
CA GLY A 211 -5.64 1.65 -26.90
C GLY A 211 -6.07 0.63 -25.84
N PRO A 212 -5.28 -0.43 -25.63
CA PRO A 212 -5.66 -1.51 -24.73
C PRO A 212 -5.74 -1.06 -23.27
N ASP A 213 -4.90 -0.08 -22.87
CA ASP A 213 -4.66 0.21 -21.47
C ASP A 213 -5.37 1.48 -20.95
N HIS A 214 -5.82 2.36 -21.84
CA HIS A 214 -6.46 3.63 -21.44
C HIS A 214 -7.72 3.43 -20.60
N LYS A 215 -8.47 2.33 -20.80
CA LYS A 215 -9.77 2.12 -20.13
C LYS A 215 -9.66 1.78 -18.63
N PHE A 216 -8.55 1.19 -18.19
CA PHE A 216 -8.33 0.88 -16.76
C PHE A 216 -7.25 1.75 -16.11
N ALA A 217 -6.51 2.54 -16.89
CA ALA A 217 -5.52 3.48 -16.38
C ALA A 217 -6.15 4.59 -15.51
N MET A 218 -5.34 5.20 -14.66
CA MET A 218 -5.72 6.36 -13.85
C MET A 218 -5.51 7.64 -14.66
N ASN A 219 -6.53 8.50 -14.73
CA ASN A 219 -6.36 9.86 -15.23
C ASN A 219 -5.73 10.77 -14.16
N PRO A 220 -5.32 12.01 -14.47
CA PRO A 220 -4.65 12.89 -13.50
C PRO A 220 -5.49 13.19 -12.25
N LYS A 221 -6.82 13.26 -12.40
CA LYS A 221 -7.74 13.52 -11.28
C LYS A 221 -7.76 12.33 -10.34
N ASP A 222 -7.97 11.12 -10.87
CA ASP A 222 -8.06 9.91 -10.06
C ASP A 222 -6.70 9.55 -9.43
N TRP A 223 -5.59 9.81 -10.14
CA TRP A 223 -4.25 9.66 -9.59
C TRP A 223 -4.02 10.59 -8.39
N LYS A 224 -4.38 11.87 -8.52
CA LYS A 224 -4.25 12.83 -7.42
C LYS A 224 -5.08 12.43 -6.21
N GLU A 225 -6.31 11.97 -6.43
CA GLU A 225 -7.15 11.45 -5.35
C GLU A 225 -6.50 10.24 -4.67
N MET A 226 -5.98 9.29 -5.45
CA MET A 226 -5.23 8.14 -4.93
C MET A 226 -4.07 8.57 -4.02
N VAL A 227 -3.25 9.54 -4.47
CA VAL A 227 -2.12 10.05 -3.68
C VAL A 227 -2.60 10.67 -2.36
N VAL A 228 -3.61 11.55 -2.41
CA VAL A 228 -4.16 12.21 -1.22
C VAL A 228 -4.68 11.18 -0.22
N ARG A 229 -5.50 10.22 -0.67
CA ARG A 229 -6.07 9.17 0.20
C ARG A 229 -5.02 8.25 0.78
N THR A 230 -3.96 7.95 0.02
CA THR A 230 -2.82 7.17 0.55
C THR A 230 -2.11 7.91 1.68
N ARG A 231 -1.86 9.23 1.54
CA ARG A 231 -1.23 10.02 2.61
C ARG A 231 -2.10 10.13 3.85
N GLU A 232 -3.41 10.36 3.68
CA GLU A 232 -4.37 10.32 4.80
C GLU A 232 -4.36 8.97 5.53
N LEU A 233 -4.35 7.86 4.77
CA LEU A 233 -4.26 6.51 5.33
C LEU A 233 -2.97 6.31 6.12
N GLU A 234 -1.81 6.69 5.58
CA GLU A 234 -0.52 6.57 6.28
C GLU A 234 -0.50 7.33 7.60
N PHE A 235 -1.06 8.54 7.65
CA PHE A 235 -1.23 9.27 8.90
C PHE A 235 -2.18 8.57 9.88
N ALA A 236 -3.23 7.91 9.37
CA ALA A 236 -4.24 7.23 10.19
C ALA A 236 -3.81 5.85 10.72
N LEU A 237 -2.87 5.16 10.07
CA LEU A 237 -2.44 3.81 10.47
C LEU A 237 -1.79 3.77 11.87
N GLY A 238 -1.15 4.86 12.29
CA GLY A 238 -0.53 4.98 13.61
C GLY A 238 0.64 4.01 13.82
N ASN A 239 0.97 3.74 15.09
CA ASN A 239 2.12 2.91 15.50
C ASN A 239 1.71 1.66 16.31
N GLY A 240 0.41 1.37 16.39
CA GLY A 240 -0.12 0.22 17.13
C GLY A 240 -0.25 0.40 18.65
N ILE A 241 0.11 1.55 19.22
CA ILE A 241 0.00 1.81 20.66
C ILE A 241 -1.36 2.47 20.96
N LYS A 242 -2.26 1.77 21.69
CA LYS A 242 -3.50 2.40 22.17
C LYS A 242 -3.23 3.25 23.40
N LYS A 243 -3.38 4.56 23.24
CA LYS A 243 -3.33 5.56 24.31
C LYS A 243 -4.49 6.54 24.19
N ILE A 244 -4.59 7.44 25.16
CA ILE A 244 -5.44 8.63 25.05
C ILE A 244 -4.65 9.63 24.20
N GLU A 245 -5.16 9.99 23.03
CA GLU A 245 -4.50 10.99 22.17
C GLU A 245 -4.70 12.41 22.69
N GLU A 246 -3.81 13.32 22.28
CA GLU A 246 -3.79 14.71 22.75
C GLU A 246 -5.13 15.43 22.55
N ASN A 247 -5.81 15.15 21.43
CA ASN A 247 -7.11 15.73 21.10
C ASN A 247 -8.29 15.13 21.89
N GLU A 248 -8.10 14.03 22.62
CA GLU A 248 -9.13 13.39 23.44
C GLU A 248 -8.87 13.50 24.95
N MET A 249 -7.78 14.14 25.40
CA MET A 249 -7.45 14.28 26.82
C MET A 249 -8.60 14.90 27.65
N GLN A 250 -9.19 16.00 27.17
CA GLN A 250 -10.33 16.63 27.85
C GLN A 250 -11.59 15.76 27.78
N THR A 251 -11.84 15.14 26.63
CA THR A 251 -12.97 14.23 26.43
C THR A 251 -12.87 13.03 27.38
N ALA A 252 -11.67 12.50 27.60
CA ALA A 252 -11.44 11.41 28.55
C ALA A 252 -11.89 11.81 29.97
N VAL A 253 -11.58 13.01 30.42
CA VAL A 253 -12.03 13.52 31.73
C VAL A 253 -13.55 13.68 31.75
N LEU A 254 -14.14 14.30 30.74
CA LEU A 254 -15.57 14.65 30.75
C LEU A 254 -16.50 13.44 30.53
N GLN A 255 -16.09 12.48 29.70
CA GLN A 255 -16.94 11.39 29.23
C GLN A 255 -16.70 10.06 29.94
N ARG A 256 -15.58 9.89 30.64
CA ARG A 256 -15.36 8.69 31.46
C ARG A 256 -16.04 8.83 32.81
N ARG A 257 -16.37 7.69 33.40
CA ARG A 257 -16.97 7.62 34.72
C ARG A 257 -15.90 7.48 35.81
N SER A 258 -16.22 7.89 37.02
CA SER A 258 -15.45 7.66 38.24
C SER A 258 -16.39 7.33 39.40
N LEU A 259 -15.84 7.05 40.58
CA LEU A 259 -16.63 6.84 41.79
C LEU A 259 -17.01 8.19 42.40
N HIS A 260 -18.30 8.41 42.61
CA HIS A 260 -18.85 9.59 43.26
C HIS A 260 -19.58 9.20 44.55
N LEU A 261 -19.71 10.16 45.46
CA LEU A 261 -20.36 9.93 46.74
C LEU A 261 -21.86 10.19 46.72
N THR A 262 -22.67 9.26 47.21
CA THR A 262 -24.13 9.41 47.28
C THR A 262 -24.58 10.29 48.46
N ARG A 263 -23.68 10.55 49.42
CA ARG A 263 -23.87 11.38 50.63
C ARG A 263 -22.54 11.97 51.12
N ASP A 264 -22.61 12.87 52.10
CA ASP A 264 -21.43 13.32 52.84
C ASP A 264 -20.86 12.19 53.72
N ILE A 265 -19.52 12.15 53.85
CA ILE A 265 -18.77 11.17 54.65
C ILE A 265 -17.75 11.91 55.52
N LYS A 266 -17.75 11.68 56.83
CA LYS A 266 -16.78 12.31 57.75
C LYS A 266 -15.45 11.58 57.78
N ALA A 267 -14.38 12.32 58.08
CA ALA A 267 -13.06 11.75 58.30
C ALA A 267 -13.12 10.60 59.33
N GLY A 268 -12.52 9.47 58.99
CA GLY A 268 -12.49 8.24 59.79
C GLY A 268 -13.65 7.27 59.56
N GLU A 269 -14.73 7.69 58.88
CA GLU A 269 -15.81 6.77 58.46
C GLU A 269 -15.31 5.72 57.46
N ILE A 270 -15.93 4.54 57.49
CA ILE A 270 -15.66 3.45 56.55
C ILE A 270 -16.57 3.60 55.33
N ILE A 271 -15.99 3.60 54.13
CA ILE A 271 -16.70 3.64 52.86
C ILE A 271 -17.49 2.35 52.66
N LYS A 272 -18.80 2.46 52.44
CA LYS A 272 -19.69 1.34 52.12
C LYS A 272 -20.04 1.34 50.64
N GLU A 273 -20.55 0.22 50.16
CA GLU A 273 -21.07 0.11 48.79
C GLU A 273 -22.16 1.15 48.48
N SER A 274 -23.09 1.35 49.41
CA SER A 274 -24.17 2.34 49.28
C SER A 274 -23.70 3.80 49.22
N ASP A 275 -22.46 4.07 49.65
CA ASP A 275 -21.89 5.41 49.67
C ASP A 275 -21.33 5.82 48.30
N LEU A 276 -21.25 4.87 47.36
CA LEU A 276 -20.62 5.06 46.05
C LEU A 276 -21.63 4.92 44.91
N GLU A 277 -21.51 5.80 43.92
CA GLU A 277 -22.20 5.71 42.63
C GLU A 277 -21.21 5.94 41.49
N ILE A 278 -21.56 5.47 40.28
CA ILE A 278 -20.67 5.49 39.13
C ILE A 278 -21.17 6.52 38.12
N LEU A 279 -20.67 7.75 38.25
CA LEU A 279 -21.08 8.91 37.46
C LEU A 279 -19.89 9.53 36.72
N ARG A 280 -20.15 10.56 35.92
CA ARG A 280 -19.15 11.41 35.26
C ARG A 280 -19.02 12.72 36.05
N PRO A 281 -17.89 13.45 35.95
CA PRO A 281 -16.68 13.19 35.16
C PRO A 281 -15.69 12.20 35.81
N SER A 282 -14.53 11.99 35.19
CA SER A 282 -13.40 11.22 35.72
C SER A 282 -12.14 12.09 35.72
N PRO A 283 -12.03 13.03 36.67
CA PRO A 283 -10.87 13.92 36.77
C PRO A 283 -9.62 13.16 37.22
N GLU A 284 -8.47 13.82 37.10
CA GLU A 284 -7.19 13.24 37.52
C GLU A 284 -7.21 12.79 38.99
N GLY A 285 -6.72 11.57 39.22
CA GLY A 285 -6.69 10.93 40.53
C GLY A 285 -8.01 10.33 41.01
N ALA A 286 -9.12 10.51 40.27
CA ALA A 286 -10.40 9.90 40.62
C ALA A 286 -10.34 8.37 40.47
N LEU A 287 -10.88 7.68 41.46
CA LEU A 287 -11.04 6.23 41.43
C LEU A 287 -11.95 5.84 40.27
N GLN A 288 -11.47 4.90 39.46
CA GLN A 288 -12.20 4.41 38.31
C GLN A 288 -13.31 3.44 38.77
N PRO A 289 -14.31 3.16 37.93
CA PRO A 289 -15.32 2.15 38.23
C PRO A 289 -14.73 0.77 38.60
N ASN A 290 -13.57 0.43 38.02
CA ASN A 290 -12.88 -0.83 38.31
C ASN A 290 -12.26 -0.86 39.72
N ASP A 291 -12.08 0.29 40.35
CA ASP A 291 -11.52 0.41 41.70
C ASP A 291 -12.59 0.27 42.80
N PHE A 292 -13.86 0.09 42.42
CA PHE A 292 -15.02 0.09 43.33
C PHE A 292 -14.83 -0.83 44.54
N LYS A 293 -14.42 -2.07 44.31
CA LYS A 293 -14.22 -3.06 45.39
C LYS A 293 -13.06 -2.70 46.31
N TYR A 294 -12.06 -1.98 45.83
CA TYR A 294 -10.93 -1.54 46.64
C TYR A 294 -11.28 -0.35 47.54
N ALA A 295 -12.24 0.47 47.11
CA ALA A 295 -12.72 1.59 47.90
C ALA A 295 -13.57 1.14 49.10
N ILE A 296 -14.36 0.07 48.96
CA ILE A 296 -15.20 -0.45 50.04
C ILE A 296 -14.34 -0.94 51.22
N GLY A 297 -14.72 -0.57 52.43
CA GLY A 297 -14.03 -0.96 53.66
C GLY A 297 -12.85 -0.07 54.03
N LYS A 298 -12.44 0.85 53.15
CA LYS A 298 -11.42 1.87 53.43
C LYS A 298 -11.95 2.97 54.33
N LYS A 299 -11.06 3.61 55.08
CA LYS A 299 -11.43 4.77 55.92
C LYS A 299 -11.17 6.08 55.17
N ALA A 300 -12.11 7.01 55.22
CA ALA A 300 -11.92 8.37 54.71
C ALA A 300 -10.85 9.08 55.54
N GLN A 301 -9.86 9.70 54.89
CA GLN A 301 -8.82 10.48 55.56
C GLN A 301 -9.26 11.90 55.91
N ILE A 302 -10.21 12.43 55.14
CA ILE A 302 -10.76 13.78 55.25
C ILE A 302 -12.29 13.72 55.19
N ASP A 303 -12.94 14.85 55.49
CA ASP A 303 -14.36 15.02 55.20
C ASP A 303 -14.58 15.08 53.68
N LEU A 304 -15.53 14.31 53.17
CA LEU A 304 -15.86 14.19 51.75
C LEU A 304 -17.33 14.57 51.52
N ALA A 305 -17.57 15.37 50.48
CA ALA A 305 -18.91 15.90 50.18
C ALA A 305 -19.67 15.03 49.17
N LYS A 306 -21.00 14.96 49.32
CA LYS A 306 -21.93 14.34 48.37
C LYS A 306 -21.70 14.86 46.95
N GLY A 307 -21.74 13.96 45.97
CA GLY A 307 -21.53 14.24 44.55
C GLY A 307 -20.06 14.42 44.16
N GLY A 308 -19.17 14.61 45.14
CA GLY A 308 -17.73 14.65 44.91
C GLY A 308 -17.20 13.32 44.41
N ASN A 309 -16.19 13.37 43.54
CA ASN A 309 -15.49 12.17 43.06
C ASN A 309 -14.44 11.74 44.09
N LEU A 310 -14.43 10.45 44.42
CA LEU A 310 -13.52 9.84 45.38
C LEU A 310 -12.16 9.59 44.73
N LYS A 311 -11.07 9.92 45.43
CA LYS A 311 -9.68 9.74 44.98
C LYS A 311 -8.91 8.77 45.84
N TRP A 312 -7.84 8.21 45.31
CA TRP A 312 -6.95 7.32 46.09
C TRP A 312 -6.37 7.97 47.34
N MET A 313 -6.04 9.27 47.27
CA MET A 313 -5.49 10.02 48.40
C MET A 313 -6.51 10.24 49.53
N ASP A 314 -7.80 10.06 49.25
CA ASP A 314 -8.86 10.25 50.25
C ASP A 314 -9.00 9.02 51.17
N LEU A 315 -8.32 7.90 50.88
CA LEU A 315 -8.54 6.61 51.51
C LEU A 315 -7.33 6.11 52.31
N ARG A 316 -7.58 5.45 53.45
CA ARG A 316 -6.60 4.72 54.26
C ARG A 316 -6.99 3.24 54.35
#